data_AF-A0A6J1ATI3-F1
#
_entry.id   AF-A0A6J1ATI3-F1
#
_cell.length_a   1.000
_cell.length_b   1.000
_cell.length_c   1.000
_cell.angle_alpha   90.00
_cell.angle_beta   90.00
_cell.angle_gamma   90.00
#
_symmetry.space_group_name_H-M   'P 1'
#
loop_
_entity.id
_entity.type
_entity.pdbx_description
1 polymer ?
#
loop_
_entity_poly.entity_id
_entity_poly.type
_entity_poly.pdbx_seq_one_letter_code
_entity_poly.pdbx_strand_id
1 'polypeptide(L)'
;LWACQLLAKLEIMREFVKSWVDASDKIVKVMQLSPAVEIIETKLKVVEVVAKVLESIGYGTVILPTAKRIHMVKVWLPFVRVTKPLIDSVTTNDEDSLAFKLDGELWQSLESTFVSIILALPSADQAEILTEWLGNEYVRYPDLTEAFEVWCYRSKVAKRRLPLFGDDHCISNTL
;
A
#
# COMPACT_ATOMS: atom_id res chain seq x y z
N LEU A 1 11.81 4.99 14.37
CA LEU A 1 12.53 3.97 13.57
C LEU A 1 13.49 3.04 14.32
N TRP A 2 14.00 3.37 15.53
CA TRP A 2 14.91 2.49 16.30
C TRP A 2 14.32 1.12 16.65
N ALA A 3 13.04 1.07 17.06
CA ALA A 3 12.36 -0.17 17.41
C ALA A 3 12.33 -1.16 16.24
N CYS A 4 12.08 -0.72 15.01
CA CYS A 4 12.05 -1.60 13.84
C CYS A 4 13.43 -2.16 13.47
N GLN A 5 14.49 -1.39 13.67
CA GLN A 5 15.86 -1.87 13.51
C GLN A 5 16.21 -2.92 14.58
N LEU A 6 15.71 -2.73 15.81
CA LEU A 6 15.84 -3.71 16.88
C LEU A 6 15.05 -4.99 16.58
N LEU A 7 13.78 -4.88 16.16
CA LEU A 7 12.94 -6.02 15.80
C LEU A 7 13.56 -6.87 14.68
N ALA A 8 14.19 -6.24 13.68
CA ALA A 8 14.93 -6.92 12.62
C ALA A 8 16.15 -7.69 13.17
N LYS A 9 16.90 -7.08 14.10
CA LYS A 9 18.04 -7.72 14.76
C LYS A 9 17.62 -8.85 15.73
N LEU A 10 16.40 -8.80 16.24
CA LEU A 10 15.84 -9.79 17.15
C LEU A 10 15.08 -10.92 16.41
N GLU A 11 15.07 -10.92 15.08
CA GLU A 11 14.37 -11.89 14.22
C GLU A 11 12.85 -12.02 14.46
N ILE A 12 12.24 -11.09 15.18
CA ILE A 12 10.80 -11.09 15.53
C ILE A 12 9.93 -10.24 14.59
N MET A 13 10.49 -9.79 13.46
CA MET A 13 9.75 -8.99 12.46
C MET A 13 8.54 -9.72 11.90
N ARG A 14 8.62 -11.05 11.74
CA ARG A 14 7.52 -11.86 11.21
C ARG A 14 6.32 -11.85 12.15
N GLU A 15 6.56 -12.08 13.44
CA GLU A 15 5.55 -12.12 14.50
C GLU A 15 4.94 -10.74 14.71
N PHE A 16 5.77 -9.70 14.66
CA PHE A 16 5.33 -8.31 14.73
C PHE A 16 4.40 -7.96 13.57
N VAL A 17 4.81 -8.22 12.32
CA VAL A 17 3.98 -7.96 11.14
C VAL A 17 2.68 -8.75 11.20
N LYS A 18 2.72 -10.03 11.61
CA LYS A 18 1.51 -10.85 11.74
C LYS A 18 0.53 -10.26 12.76
N SER A 19 1.03 -9.87 13.93
CA SER A 19 0.23 -9.27 15.00
C SER A 19 -0.35 -7.92 14.57
N TRP A 20 0.43 -7.13 13.83
CA TRP A 20 -0.02 -5.86 13.28
C TRP A 20 -1.14 -6.03 12.25
N VAL A 21 -1.00 -7.00 11.34
CA VAL A 21 -2.05 -7.34 10.37
C VAL A 21 -3.34 -7.70 11.11
N ASP A 22 -3.27 -8.57 12.12
CA ASP A 22 -4.43 -9.02 12.86
C ASP A 22 -5.07 -7.89 13.72
N ALA A 23 -4.32 -6.83 14.05
CA ALA A 23 -4.80 -5.66 14.78
C ALA A 23 -5.23 -4.47 13.90
N SER A 24 -4.95 -4.51 12.60
CA SER A 24 -5.01 -3.34 11.71
C SER A 24 -6.40 -2.68 11.65
N ASP A 25 -7.47 -3.46 11.51
CA ASP A 25 -8.85 -2.93 11.50
C ASP A 25 -9.19 -2.16 12.78
N LYS A 26 -8.77 -2.70 13.93
CA LYS A 26 -9.04 -2.08 15.24
C LYS A 26 -8.26 -0.78 15.38
N ILE A 27 -6.99 -0.78 14.98
CA ILE A 27 -6.14 0.42 15.02
C ILE A 27 -6.75 1.52 14.16
N VAL A 28 -7.04 1.24 12.88
CA VAL A 28 -7.61 2.23 11.95
C VAL A 28 -8.95 2.74 12.45
N LYS A 29 -9.83 1.86 12.95
CA LYS A 29 -11.12 2.25 13.51
C LYS A 29 -10.98 3.21 14.69
N VAL A 30 -10.07 2.95 15.63
CA VAL A 30 -9.82 3.85 16.77
C VAL A 30 -9.26 5.19 16.27
N MET A 31 -8.33 5.18 15.33
CA MET A 31 -7.74 6.41 14.78
C MET A 31 -8.73 7.28 13.98
N GLN A 32 -9.78 6.67 13.42
CA GLN A 32 -10.83 7.39 12.70
C GLN A 32 -11.90 8.02 13.61
N LEU A 33 -12.16 7.41 14.78
CA LEU A 33 -13.19 7.89 15.72
C LEU A 33 -12.74 9.10 16.56
N SER A 34 -11.44 9.32 16.69
CA SER A 34 -10.89 10.38 17.53
C SER A 34 -10.77 11.73 16.78
N PRO A 35 -11.01 12.88 17.46
CA PRO A 35 -10.87 14.21 16.86
C PRO A 35 -9.47 14.41 16.24
N ALA A 36 -9.42 14.86 14.98
CA ALA A 36 -8.18 14.87 14.20
C ALA A 36 -7.05 15.71 14.80
N VAL A 37 -7.39 16.80 15.50
CA VAL A 37 -6.41 17.76 16.06
C VAL A 37 -5.78 17.24 17.34
N GLU A 38 -6.54 16.57 18.21
CA GLU A 38 -6.07 16.12 19.53
C GLU A 38 -5.12 14.91 19.46
N ILE A 39 -5.20 14.12 18.38
CA ILE A 39 -4.42 12.88 18.24
C ILE A 39 -3.47 12.89 17.03
N ILE A 40 -3.15 14.05 16.47
CA ILE A 40 -2.36 14.14 15.23
C ILE A 40 -0.97 13.54 15.37
N GLU A 41 -0.30 13.76 16.51
CA GLU A 41 1.00 13.16 16.81
C GLU A 41 0.89 11.64 16.89
N THR A 42 -0.19 11.13 17.48
CA THR A 42 -0.47 9.68 17.54
C THR A 42 -0.70 9.11 16.14
N LYS A 43 -1.45 9.82 15.29
CA LYS A 43 -1.64 9.41 13.88
C LYS A 43 -0.33 9.35 13.13
N LEU A 44 0.55 10.35 13.29
CA LEU A 44 1.89 10.33 12.68
C LEU A 44 2.71 9.12 13.17
N LYS A 45 2.68 8.81 14.47
CA LYS A 45 3.36 7.62 15.00
C LYS A 45 2.79 6.31 14.45
N VAL A 46 1.47 6.22 14.28
CA VAL A 46 0.85 5.06 13.61
C VAL A 46 1.28 4.97 12.15
N VAL A 47 1.41 6.10 11.44
CA VAL A 47 1.95 6.15 10.07
C VAL A 47 3.39 5.66 10.01
N GLU A 48 4.26 6.10 10.93
CA GLU A 48 5.65 5.62 11.00
C GLU A 48 5.71 4.08 11.16
N VAL A 49 4.86 3.53 12.02
CA VAL A 49 4.85 2.07 12.28
C VAL A 49 4.29 1.30 11.09
N VAL A 50 3.15 1.72 10.53
CA VAL A 50 2.56 1.04 9.38
C VAL A 50 3.46 1.11 8.15
N ALA A 51 4.17 2.23 7.93
CA ALA A 51 5.13 2.33 6.84
C ALA A 51 6.17 1.21 6.91
N LYS A 52 6.74 0.96 8.10
CA LYS A 52 7.69 -0.15 8.27
C LYS A 52 7.06 -1.53 8.08
N VAL A 53 5.84 -1.72 8.58
CA VAL A 53 5.12 -2.99 8.42
C VAL A 53 4.88 -3.26 6.94
N LEU A 54 4.38 -2.26 6.21
CA LEU A 54 4.14 -2.36 4.77
C LEU A 54 5.45 -2.55 4.00
N GLU A 55 6.55 -1.86 4.34
CA GLU A 55 7.86 -2.06 3.70
C GLU A 55 8.30 -3.52 3.83
N SER A 56 8.12 -4.10 5.02
CA SER A 56 8.47 -5.50 5.29
C SER A 56 7.65 -6.46 4.44
N ILE A 57 6.39 -6.13 4.15
CA ILE A 57 5.50 -6.91 3.29
C ILE A 57 5.85 -6.70 1.80
N GLY A 58 5.99 -5.45 1.37
CA GLY A 58 6.21 -5.06 -0.02
C GLY A 58 7.55 -5.53 -0.58
N TYR A 59 8.62 -5.41 0.21
CA TYR A 59 9.95 -5.87 -0.18
C TYR A 59 10.21 -7.34 0.15
N GLY A 60 9.19 -8.08 0.58
CA GLY A 60 9.27 -9.53 0.78
C GLY A 60 10.08 -9.98 2.00
N THR A 61 10.46 -9.07 2.90
CA THR A 61 11.10 -9.43 4.19
C THR A 61 10.19 -10.34 5.03
N VAL A 62 8.88 -10.07 5.00
CA VAL A 62 7.85 -10.93 5.59
C VAL A 62 6.85 -11.33 4.51
N ILE A 63 6.91 -12.60 4.12
CA ILE A 63 5.98 -13.16 3.14
C ILE A 63 4.64 -13.47 3.82
N LEU A 64 3.57 -12.87 3.31
CA LEU A 64 2.19 -13.12 3.73
C LEU A 64 1.35 -13.71 2.60
N PRO A 65 0.31 -14.49 2.92
CA PRO A 65 -0.69 -14.91 1.95
C PRO A 65 -1.30 -13.70 1.22
N THR A 66 -1.63 -13.86 -0.05
CA THR A 66 -2.23 -12.82 -0.89
C THR A 66 -3.43 -12.14 -0.22
N ALA A 67 -4.33 -12.90 0.40
CA ALA A 67 -5.48 -12.36 1.11
C ALA A 67 -5.10 -11.35 2.21
N LYS A 68 -4.03 -11.63 2.97
CA LYS A 68 -3.52 -10.71 4.00
C LYS A 68 -2.85 -9.47 3.38
N ARG A 69 -2.15 -9.62 2.26
CA ARG A 69 -1.53 -8.48 1.54
C ARG A 69 -2.61 -7.53 1.00
N ILE A 70 -3.67 -8.06 0.38
CA ILE A 70 -4.81 -7.27 -0.11
C ILE A 70 -5.49 -6.55 1.05
N HIS A 71 -5.77 -7.28 2.14
CA HIS A 71 -6.38 -6.71 3.33
C HIS A 71 -5.59 -5.51 3.86
N MET A 72 -4.26 -5.62 3.95
CA MET A 72 -3.39 -4.53 4.38
C MET A 72 -3.49 -3.30 3.46
N VAL A 73 -3.55 -3.49 2.13
CA VAL A 73 -3.77 -2.38 1.21
C VAL A 73 -5.13 -1.73 1.46
N LYS A 74 -6.20 -2.51 1.52
CA LYS A 74 -7.57 -1.99 1.69
C LYS A 74 -7.80 -1.25 3.00
N VAL A 75 -7.15 -1.68 4.09
CA VAL A 75 -7.28 -1.03 5.40
C VAL A 75 -6.45 0.24 5.48
N TRP A 76 -5.20 0.21 5.02
CA TRP A 76 -4.26 1.30 5.28
C TRP A 76 -4.25 2.37 4.19
N LEU A 77 -4.55 2.02 2.94
CA LEU A 77 -4.58 2.99 1.83
C LEU A 77 -5.58 4.15 2.08
N PRO A 78 -6.84 3.91 2.51
CA PRO A 78 -7.77 5.00 2.82
C PRO A 78 -7.34 5.83 4.03
N PHE A 79 -6.80 5.18 5.07
CA PHE A 79 -6.33 5.85 6.27
C PHE A 79 -5.21 6.85 5.96
N VAL A 80 -4.21 6.40 5.19
CA VAL A 80 -3.05 7.19 4.79
C VAL A 80 -3.45 8.38 3.93
N ARG A 81 -4.39 8.17 2.99
CA ARG A 81 -4.94 9.24 2.13
C ARG A 81 -5.57 10.38 2.92
N VAL A 82 -6.33 10.06 3.97
CA VAL A 82 -6.97 11.08 4.82
C VAL A 82 -5.98 11.70 5.80
N THR A 83 -5.01 10.92 6.29
CA THR A 83 -4.09 11.35 7.34
C THR A 83 -3.02 12.31 6.82
N LYS A 84 -2.49 12.08 5.62
CA LYS A 84 -1.47 12.96 5.03
C LYS A 84 -1.88 14.44 4.97
N PRO A 85 -3.02 14.84 4.36
CA PRO A 85 -3.41 16.24 4.29
C PRO A 85 -3.70 16.86 5.66
N LEU A 86 -4.16 16.06 6.63
CA LEU A 86 -4.33 16.53 8.01
C LEU A 86 -2.98 16.92 8.63
N ILE A 87 -1.96 16.08 8.45
CA ILE A 87 -0.59 16.36 8.92
C ILE A 87 -0.01 17.56 8.18
N ASP A 88 -0.11 17.60 6.84
CA ASP A 88 0.37 18.71 6.01
C ASP A 88 -0.27 20.06 6.45
N SER A 89 -1.52 20.07 6.90
CA SER A 89 -2.23 21.30 7.32
C SER A 89 -1.81 21.87 8.68
N VAL A 90 -1.32 21.01 9.59
CA VAL A 90 -0.87 21.43 10.93
C VAL A 90 0.61 21.85 10.88
N THR A 91 1.39 21.19 10.04
CA THR A 91 2.82 21.45 9.90
C THR A 91 3.13 22.76 9.17
N THR A 92 2.22 23.31 8.36
CA THR A 92 2.37 24.66 7.77
C THR A 92 2.33 25.81 8.78
N ASN A 93 2.00 25.56 10.05
CA ASN A 93 1.86 26.58 11.09
C ASN A 93 3.02 26.63 12.10
N ASP A 94 3.99 25.70 12.06
CA ASP A 94 5.04 25.58 13.08
C ASP A 94 6.44 25.42 12.41
N GLU A 95 7.40 26.25 12.79
CA GLU A 95 8.60 26.58 11.99
C GLU A 95 9.82 25.65 12.24
N ASP A 96 9.65 24.33 12.38
CA ASP A 96 10.72 23.44 12.87
C ASP A 96 11.37 22.50 11.83
N SER A 97 12.07 23.10 10.84
CA SER A 97 12.64 22.53 9.59
C SER A 97 13.34 21.15 9.56
N LEU A 98 13.70 20.53 10.68
CA LEU A 98 14.41 19.23 10.73
C LEU A 98 13.48 18.01 10.85
N ALA A 99 12.32 18.14 11.50
CA ALA A 99 11.31 17.09 11.55
C ALA A 99 10.63 16.89 10.17
N PHE A 100 10.58 17.96 9.37
CA PHE A 100 9.92 18.02 8.06
C PHE A 100 10.59 17.20 6.96
N LYS A 101 11.93 17.05 7.00
CA LYS A 101 12.65 16.22 6.02
C LYS A 101 12.33 14.74 6.17
N LEU A 102 12.02 14.32 7.40
CA LEU A 102 11.66 12.94 7.74
C LEU A 102 10.24 12.59 7.27
N ASP A 103 9.34 13.58 7.19
CA ASP A 103 7.96 13.38 6.76
C ASP A 103 7.87 13.14 5.24
N GLY A 104 8.58 13.93 4.42
CA GLY A 104 8.59 13.77 2.97
C GLY A 104 9.13 12.40 2.50
N GLU A 105 10.24 11.94 3.09
CA GLU A 105 10.82 10.61 2.80
C GLU A 105 9.88 9.48 3.24
N LEU A 106 9.24 9.62 4.41
CA LEU A 106 8.29 8.65 4.92
C LEU A 106 7.09 8.46 3.96
N TRP A 107 6.47 9.56 3.52
CA TRP A 107 5.33 9.50 2.59
C TRP A 107 5.73 8.91 1.23
N GLN A 108 6.91 9.26 0.71
CA GLN A 108 7.43 8.71 -0.54
C GLN A 108 7.75 7.21 -0.43
N SER A 109 8.37 6.78 0.67
CA SER A 109 8.61 5.35 0.94
C SER A 109 7.30 4.56 1.03
N LEU A 110 6.31 5.13 1.72
CA LEU A 110 4.99 4.52 1.88
C LEU A 110 4.25 4.36 0.55
N GLU A 111 4.29 5.37 -0.32
CA GLU A 111 3.75 5.31 -1.69
C GLU A 111 4.43 4.23 -2.52
N SER A 112 5.77 4.24 -2.56
CA SER A 112 6.58 3.23 -3.26
C SER A 112 6.27 1.82 -2.78
N THR A 113 6.03 1.67 -1.47
CA THR A 113 5.68 0.39 -0.85
C THR A 113 4.27 -0.07 -1.28
N PHE A 114 3.28 0.81 -1.33
CA PHE A 114 1.96 0.47 -1.86
C PHE A 114 2.04 0.02 -3.32
N VAL A 115 2.78 0.76 -4.15
CA VAL A 115 3.03 0.39 -5.56
C VAL A 115 3.63 -1.02 -5.64
N SER A 116 4.67 -1.30 -4.85
CA SER A 116 5.32 -2.61 -4.78
C SER A 116 4.37 -3.74 -4.37
N ILE A 117 3.58 -3.54 -3.31
CA ILE A 117 2.60 -4.53 -2.84
C ILE A 117 1.57 -4.81 -3.94
N ILE A 118 0.97 -3.77 -4.52
CA ILE A 118 -0.08 -3.88 -5.54
C ILE A 118 0.43 -4.61 -6.78
N LEU A 119 1.62 -4.26 -7.27
CA LEU A 119 2.25 -4.92 -8.42
C LEU A 119 2.47 -6.42 -8.23
N ALA A 120 2.60 -6.88 -6.98
CA ALA A 120 2.79 -8.27 -6.59
C ALA A 120 1.48 -9.00 -6.24
N LEU A 121 0.31 -8.36 -6.37
CA LEU A 121 -0.99 -9.00 -6.21
C LEU A 121 -1.43 -9.70 -7.51
N PRO A 122 -2.37 -10.66 -7.45
CA PRO A 122 -3.03 -11.19 -8.64
C PRO A 122 -3.76 -10.10 -9.44
N SER A 123 -3.92 -10.33 -10.74
CA SER A 123 -4.49 -9.34 -11.67
C SER A 123 -5.91 -8.92 -11.32
N ALA A 124 -6.74 -9.85 -10.82
CA ALA A 124 -8.12 -9.55 -10.41
C ALA A 124 -8.16 -8.57 -9.23
N ASP A 125 -7.29 -8.75 -8.25
CA ASP A 125 -7.20 -7.87 -7.08
C ASP A 125 -6.65 -6.49 -7.45
N GLN A 126 -5.68 -6.43 -8.38
CA GLN A 126 -5.20 -5.15 -8.92
C GLN A 126 -6.32 -4.35 -9.61
N ALA A 127 -7.20 -5.02 -10.36
CA ALA A 127 -8.35 -4.39 -11.02
C ALA A 127 -9.38 -3.84 -10.02
N GLU A 128 -9.64 -4.57 -8.94
CA GLU A 128 -10.53 -4.13 -7.87
C GLU A 128 -9.98 -2.87 -7.19
N ILE A 129 -8.70 -2.89 -6.79
CA ILE A 129 -8.03 -1.75 -6.13
C ILE A 129 -8.00 -0.53 -7.07
N LEU A 130 -7.81 -0.72 -8.38
CA LEU A 130 -7.89 0.37 -9.36
C LEU A 130 -9.29 1.01 -9.36
N THR A 131 -10.34 0.19 -9.33
CA THR A 131 -11.72 0.69 -9.35
C THR A 131 -12.01 1.51 -8.10
N GLU A 132 -11.57 1.05 -6.93
CA GLU A 132 -11.67 1.79 -5.67
C GLU A 132 -10.83 3.08 -5.68
N TRP A 133 -9.65 3.06 -6.30
CA TRP A 133 -8.76 4.22 -6.40
C TRP A 133 -9.33 5.31 -7.33
N LEU A 134 -9.85 4.94 -8.50
CA LEU A 134 -10.47 5.86 -9.45
C LEU A 134 -11.79 6.44 -8.95
N GLY A 135 -12.53 5.69 -8.13
CA GLY A 135 -13.80 6.13 -7.54
C GLY A 135 -13.66 7.20 -6.45
N ASN A 136 -12.44 7.61 -6.11
CA ASN A 136 -12.17 8.56 -5.04
C ASN A 136 -11.95 9.98 -5.61
N GLU A 137 -12.76 10.96 -5.19
CA GLU A 137 -12.71 12.35 -5.72
C GLU A 137 -11.42 13.13 -5.36
N TYR A 138 -10.59 12.61 -4.43
CA TYR A 138 -9.36 13.25 -3.96
C TYR A 138 -8.12 12.42 -4.31
N VAL A 139 -7.79 12.32 -5.61
CA VAL A 139 -6.58 11.63 -6.09
C VAL A 139 -5.38 12.57 -6.02
N ARG A 140 -4.80 12.75 -4.83
CA ARG A 140 -3.47 13.38 -4.70
C ARG A 140 -2.43 12.48 -4.06
N TYR A 141 -2.84 11.60 -3.15
CA TYR A 141 -1.92 10.70 -2.47
C TYR A 141 -2.63 9.43 -1.97
N PRO A 142 -1.97 8.26 -1.97
CA PRO A 142 -0.73 7.99 -2.71
C PRO A 142 -0.99 7.94 -4.22
N ASP A 143 0.01 8.37 -4.99
CA ASP A 143 0.03 8.18 -6.45
C ASP A 143 0.33 6.71 -6.76
N LEU A 144 -0.66 6.03 -7.33
CA LEU A 144 -0.58 4.62 -7.70
C LEU A 144 -0.51 4.44 -9.23
N THR A 145 -0.31 5.53 -9.97
CA THR A 145 -0.31 5.54 -11.45
C THR A 145 0.66 4.52 -12.01
N GLU A 146 1.90 4.47 -11.49
CA GLU A 146 2.92 3.52 -11.94
C GLU A 146 2.43 2.06 -11.84
N ALA A 147 1.87 1.68 -10.68
CA ALA A 147 1.38 0.32 -10.46
C ALA A 147 0.32 -0.07 -11.52
N PHE A 148 -0.60 0.85 -11.79
CA PHE A 148 -1.70 0.60 -12.72
C PHE A 148 -1.31 0.71 -14.19
N GLU A 149 -0.34 1.55 -14.55
CA GLU A 149 0.21 1.58 -15.90
C GLU A 149 0.91 0.26 -16.24
N VAL A 150 1.74 -0.24 -15.32
CA VAL A 150 2.42 -1.53 -15.48
C VAL A 150 1.41 -2.67 -15.53
N TRP A 151 0.39 -2.68 -14.67
CA TRP A 151 -0.69 -3.66 -14.72
C TRP A 151 -1.46 -3.63 -16.05
N CYS A 152 -1.83 -2.45 -16.51
CA CYS A 152 -2.55 -2.24 -17.77
C CYS A 152 -1.71 -2.71 -18.96
N TYR A 153 -0.42 -2.40 -18.97
CA TYR A 153 0.53 -2.90 -19.98
C TYR A 153 0.59 -4.43 -19.98
N ARG A 154 0.82 -5.07 -18.81
CA ARG A 154 0.87 -6.53 -18.67
C ARG A 154 -0.43 -7.19 -19.15
N SER A 155 -1.58 -6.63 -18.78
CA SER A 155 -2.90 -7.12 -19.18
C SER A 155 -3.16 -6.97 -20.68
N LYS A 156 -2.78 -5.83 -21.28
CA LYS A 156 -2.85 -5.60 -22.73
C LYS A 156 -1.98 -6.58 -23.51
N VAL A 157 -0.74 -6.81 -23.06
CA VAL A 157 0.19 -7.75 -23.69
C VAL A 157 -0.32 -9.18 -23.60
N ALA A 158 -0.82 -9.60 -22.42
CA ALA A 158 -1.42 -10.92 -22.26
C ALA A 158 -2.60 -11.12 -23.23
N LYS A 159 -3.50 -10.13 -23.32
CA LYS A 159 -4.66 -10.19 -24.23
C LYS A 159 -4.26 -10.32 -25.71
N ARG A 160 -3.20 -9.64 -26.15
CA ARG A 160 -2.67 -9.77 -27.53
C ARG A 160 -2.03 -11.12 -27.82
N ARG A 161 -1.52 -11.80 -26.79
CA ARG A 161 -0.89 -13.12 -26.92
C ARG A 161 -1.89 -14.27 -26.85
N LEU A 162 -3.06 -14.09 -26.26
CA LEU A 162 -4.11 -15.12 -26.17
C LEU A 162 -4.51 -15.75 -27.53
N PRO A 163 -4.68 -14.98 -28.63
CA PRO A 163 -4.99 -15.56 -29.94
C PRO A 163 -3.91 -16.50 -30.48
N LEU A 164 -2.63 -16.28 -30.15
CA LEU A 164 -1.53 -17.15 -30.56
C LEU A 164 -1.62 -18.56 -29.94
N PHE A 165 -2.40 -18.74 -28.89
CA PHE A 165 -2.66 -20.04 -28.26
C PHE A 165 -4.02 -20.64 -28.65
N GLY A 166 -4.84 -19.91 -29.42
CA GLY A 166 -6.18 -20.32 -29.81
C GLY A 166 -6.29 -20.88 -31.23
N ASP A 167 -5.26 -20.73 -32.08
CA ASP A 167 -5.31 -21.10 -33.49
C ASP A 167 -4.69 -22.47 -33.83
N ASP A 168 -4.13 -23.21 -32.87
CA ASP A 168 -3.59 -24.56 -33.11
C ASP A 168 -4.67 -25.66 -33.22
N HIS A 169 -5.96 -25.32 -33.21
CA HIS A 169 -7.06 -26.30 -33.28
C HIS A 169 -7.90 -26.28 -34.55
N CYS A 170 -7.41 -25.71 -35.65
CA CYS A 170 -8.17 -25.64 -36.90
C CYS A 170 -7.40 -25.99 -38.18
N ILE A 171 -6.58 -27.05 -38.18
CA ILE A 171 -6.26 -27.77 -39.44
C ILE A 171 -6.19 -29.28 -39.16
N SER A 172 -7.35 -29.90 -39.01
CA SER A 172 -7.51 -31.33 -39.33
C SER A 172 -8.95 -31.53 -39.80
N ASN A 173 -9.06 -32.10 -41.00
CA ASN A 173 -10.28 -32.44 -41.73
C ASN A 173 -10.89 -31.33 -42.60
N THR A 174 -10.38 -31.23 -43.83
CA THR A 174 -11.27 -31.39 -44.99
C THR A 174 -10.52 -31.96 -46.19
N LEU A 175 -10.92 -33.20 -46.55
CA LEU A 175 -10.86 -33.92 -47.84
C LEU A 175 -9.57 -33.90 -48.66
#